data_AF-A0A354HR29-F1
#
_entry.id   AF-A0A354HR29-F1
#
_cell.length_a   1.000
_cell.length_b   1.000
_cell.length_c   1.000
_cell.angle_alpha   90.00
_cell.angle_beta   90.00
_cell.angle_gamma   90.00
#
_symmetry.space_group_name_H-M   'P 1'
#
loop_
_entity.id
_entity.type
_entity.pdbx_description
1 polymer ?
#
loop_
_entity_poly.entity_id
_entity_poly.type
_entity_poly.pdbx_seq_one_letter_code
_entity_poly.pdbx_strand_id
1 'polypeptide(L)'
;MNKKKLISIIGLILLLIIVAYFQLDLNQPSANPQGTELAEDGYYSTPEDVALYIHTYGRLPANFITKSEAQELGWDNSKGNLWEVADQLSIGGVRFG
;
A
#
# COMPACT_ATOMS: atom_id res chain seq x y z
N MET A 1 -44.54 4.93 29.22
CA MET A 1 -43.27 4.24 29.52
C MET A 1 -42.58 4.92 30.70
N ASN A 2 -42.06 4.16 31.67
CA ASN A 2 -41.54 4.74 32.91
C ASN A 2 -40.22 5.49 32.65
N LYS A 3 -40.03 6.67 33.25
CA LYS A 3 -38.82 7.49 33.06
C LYS A 3 -37.52 6.69 33.29
N LYS A 4 -37.52 5.76 34.25
CA LYS A 4 -36.41 4.84 34.52
C LYS A 4 -36.17 3.82 33.39
N LYS A 5 -37.24 3.31 32.77
CA LYS A 5 -37.14 2.42 31.58
C LYS A 5 -36.61 3.18 30.37
N LEU A 6 -37.01 4.45 30.19
CA LEU A 6 -36.53 5.31 29.11
C LEU A 6 -35.02 5.59 29.22
N ILE A 7 -34.52 5.94 30.42
CA ILE A 7 -33.09 6.20 30.64
C ILE A 7 -32.25 4.96 30.36
N SER A 8 -32.71 3.78 30.78
CA SER A 8 -32.03 2.51 30.52
C SER A 8 -31.95 2.18 29.02
N ILE A 9 -32.99 2.51 28.23
CA ILE A 9 -33.00 2.27 26.78
C ILE A 9 -32.01 3.20 26.08
N ILE A 10 -31.95 4.48 26.47
CA ILE A 10 -31.01 5.45 25.86
C ILE A 10 -29.57 5.03 26.15
N GLY A 11 -29.26 4.59 27.38
CA GLY A 11 -27.93 4.08 27.72
C GLY A 11 -27.54 2.86 26.89
N LEU A 12 -28.47 1.93 26.64
CA LEU A 12 -28.23 0.77 25.79
C LEU A 12 -27.96 1.17 24.34
N ILE A 13 -28.73 2.13 23.78
CA ILE A 13 -28.52 2.62 22.42
C ILE A 13 -27.15 3.30 22.29
N LEU A 14 -26.75 4.12 23.27
CA LEU A 14 -25.43 4.75 23.26
C LEU A 14 -24.30 3.71 23.34
N LEU A 15 -24.46 2.67 24.15
CA LEU A 15 -23.50 1.56 24.21
C LEU A 15 -23.38 0.83 22.86
N LEU A 16 -24.51 0.54 22.21
CA LEU A 16 -24.53 -0.11 20.90
C LEU A 16 -23.89 0.77 19.82
N ILE A 17 -24.09 2.09 19.88
CA ILE A 17 -23.46 3.05 18.98
C ILE A 17 -21.93 3.05 19.18
N ILE A 18 -21.46 3.07 20.43
CA ILE A 18 -20.01 3.01 20.74
C ILE A 18 -19.39 1.71 20.22
N VAL A 19 -20.07 0.57 20.44
CA VAL A 19 -19.62 -0.73 19.92
C VAL A 19 -19.61 -0.74 18.39
N ALA A 20 -20.61 -0.16 17.74
CA ALA A 20 -20.67 -0.05 16.27
C ALA A 20 -19.53 0.83 15.71
N TYR A 21 -19.20 1.94 16.38
CA TYR A 21 -18.03 2.75 16.01
C TYR A 21 -16.72 1.96 16.13
N PHE A 22 -16.55 1.16 17.18
CA PHE A 22 -15.38 0.29 17.35
C PHE A 22 -15.29 -0.80 16.27
N GLN A 23 -16.42 -1.41 15.89
CA GLN A 23 -16.45 -2.41 14.84
C GLN A 23 -16.14 -1.80 13.45
N LEU A 24 -16.53 -0.55 13.21
CA LEU A 24 -16.23 0.15 11.96
C LEU A 24 -14.72 0.40 11.79
N ASP A 25 -14.03 0.72 12.88
CA ASP A 25 -12.57 0.98 12.89
C ASP A 25 -11.76 -0.32 12.66
N LEU A 26 -12.21 -1.44 13.22
CA LEU A 26 -11.60 -2.77 13.04
C LEU A 26 -11.90 -3.41 11.67
N ASN A 27 -12.91 -2.91 10.96
CA ASN A 27 -13.29 -3.39 9.63
C ASN A 27 -12.70 -2.53 8.50
N GLN A 28 -11.67 -1.73 8.80
CA GLN A 28 -10.71 -1.36 7.77
C GLN A 28 -10.10 -2.66 7.23
N PRO A 29 -10.06 -2.87 5.89
CA PRO A 29 -9.24 -3.92 5.34
C PRO A 29 -7.82 -3.66 5.86
N SER A 30 -7.39 -4.51 6.78
CA SER A 30 -6.00 -4.58 7.17
C SER A 30 -5.26 -4.79 5.86
N ALA A 31 -4.28 -3.94 5.57
CA ALA A 31 -3.26 -4.25 4.59
C ALA A 31 -2.51 -5.48 5.13
N ASN A 32 -3.15 -6.63 4.99
CA ASN A 32 -2.63 -7.92 5.36
C ASN A 32 -1.84 -8.38 4.13
N PRO A 33 -0.49 -8.42 4.18
CA PRO A 33 0.30 -8.90 3.06
C PRO A 33 0.16 -10.43 2.85
N GLN A 34 -0.67 -11.11 3.64
CA GLN A 34 -0.94 -12.54 3.48
C GLN A 34 -2.25 -12.76 2.72
N GLY A 35 -2.18 -12.76 1.39
CA GLY A 35 -3.28 -13.33 0.60
C GLY A 35 -3.45 -12.86 -0.84
N THR A 36 -2.72 -11.86 -1.33
CA THR A 36 -2.78 -11.48 -2.75
C THR A 36 -1.57 -12.04 -3.46
N GLU A 37 -1.77 -13.13 -4.22
CA GLU A 37 -0.75 -13.64 -5.13
C GLU A 37 -0.50 -12.56 -6.20
N LEU A 38 0.71 -12.00 -6.24
CA LEU A 38 1.08 -11.00 -7.23
C LEU A 38 1.36 -11.70 -8.56
N ALA A 39 0.80 -11.20 -9.65
CA ALA A 39 1.12 -11.72 -10.98
C ALA A 39 2.57 -11.37 -11.35
N GLU A 40 3.29 -12.31 -11.95
CA GLU A 40 4.70 -12.11 -12.29
C GLU A 40 4.92 -10.97 -13.32
N ASP A 41 3.93 -10.73 -14.18
CA ASP A 41 3.89 -9.67 -15.20
C ASP A 41 3.25 -8.35 -14.70
N GLY A 42 2.94 -8.27 -13.41
CA GLY A 42 2.41 -7.06 -12.77
C GLY A 42 3.43 -5.96 -12.57
N TYR A 43 2.93 -4.73 -12.45
CA TYR A 43 3.70 -3.52 -12.18
C TYR A 43 3.43 -3.09 -10.74
N TYR A 44 4.46 -3.12 -9.90
CA TYR A 44 4.33 -2.91 -8.45
C TYR A 44 5.30 -1.84 -7.98
N SER A 45 4.81 -0.90 -7.17
CA SER A 45 5.59 0.26 -6.70
C SER A 45 5.38 0.59 -5.22
N THR A 46 4.42 -0.05 -4.54
CA THR A 46 4.26 0.11 -3.08
C THR A 46 5.34 -0.70 -2.36
N PRO A 47 5.83 -0.25 -1.19
CA PRO A 47 6.82 -1.01 -0.42
C PRO A 47 6.38 -2.44 -0.12
N GLU A 48 5.10 -2.62 0.22
CA GLU A 48 4.51 -3.91 0.57
C GLU A 48 4.48 -4.85 -0.63
N ASP A 49 4.02 -4.39 -1.80
CA ASP A 49 3.95 -5.21 -3.00
C ASP A 49 5.34 -5.55 -3.53
N VAL A 50 6.27 -4.59 -3.52
CA VAL A 50 7.65 -4.83 -3.98
C VAL A 50 8.35 -5.83 -3.06
N ALA A 51 8.16 -5.72 -1.74
CA ALA A 51 8.71 -6.69 -0.79
C ALA A 51 8.14 -8.09 -1.02
N LEU A 52 6.81 -8.21 -1.22
CA LEU A 52 6.15 -9.47 -1.53
C LEU A 52 6.61 -10.05 -2.87
N TYR A 53 6.77 -9.21 -3.90
CA TYR A 53 7.26 -9.63 -5.22
C TYR A 53 8.69 -10.16 -5.14
N ILE A 54 9.60 -9.45 -4.46
CA ILE A 54 10.99 -9.90 -4.25
C ILE A 54 11.01 -11.22 -3.47
N HIS A 55 10.18 -11.34 -2.42
CA HIS A 55 10.08 -12.56 -1.64
C HIS A 55 9.61 -13.76 -2.50
N THR A 56 8.70 -13.52 -3.43
CA THR A 56 8.08 -14.55 -4.27
C THR A 56 8.96 -14.94 -5.48
N TYR A 57 9.51 -13.96 -6.18
CA TYR A 57 10.19 -14.15 -7.48
C TYR A 57 11.70 -13.95 -7.45
N GLY A 58 12.27 -13.50 -6.32
CA GLY A 58 13.71 -13.33 -6.14
C GLY A 58 14.34 -12.18 -6.95
N ARG A 59 13.53 -11.27 -7.49
CA ARG A 59 13.97 -10.13 -8.32
C ARG A 59 13.00 -8.95 -8.18
N LEU A 60 13.38 -7.79 -8.71
CA LEU A 60 12.50 -6.62 -8.77
C LEU A 60 11.41 -6.79 -9.84
N PRO A 61 10.25 -6.15 -9.67
CA PRO A 61 9.24 -6.01 -10.72
C PRO A 61 9.81 -5.39 -12.01
N ALA A 62 9.15 -5.65 -13.15
CA ALA A 62 9.61 -5.19 -14.47
C ALA A 62 9.65 -3.65 -14.64
N ASN A 63 8.95 -2.91 -13.78
CA ASN A 63 8.95 -1.44 -13.76
C ASN A 63 10.16 -0.82 -13.05
N PHE A 64 11.21 -1.58 -12.78
CA PHE A 64 12.46 -1.07 -12.23
C PHE A 64 13.59 -1.13 -13.25
N ILE A 65 14.35 -0.04 -13.32
CA ILE A 65 15.61 0.06 -14.08
C ILE A 65 16.74 0.49 -13.15
N THR A 66 17.96 0.12 -13.49
CA THR A 66 19.15 0.57 -12.78
C THR A 66 19.41 2.05 -13.03
N LYS A 67 20.24 2.64 -12.16
CA LYS A 67 20.67 4.03 -12.29
C LYS A 67 21.38 4.29 -13.64
N SER A 68 22.19 3.34 -14.10
CA SER A 68 22.91 3.43 -15.38
C SER A 68 21.96 3.37 -16.56
N GLU A 69 20.98 2.45 -16.56
CA GLU A 69 19.98 2.36 -17.63
C GLU A 69 19.15 3.64 -17.73
N ALA A 70 18.74 4.22 -16.59
CA ALA A 70 18.06 5.51 -16.58
C ALA A 70 18.94 6.62 -17.21
N GLN A 71 20.24 6.68 -16.85
CA GLN A 71 21.18 7.66 -17.40
C GLN A 71 21.38 7.50 -18.92
N GLU A 72 21.43 6.26 -19.41
CA GLU A 72 21.51 5.97 -20.85
C GLU A 72 20.27 6.45 -21.62
N LEU A 73 19.09 6.42 -20.98
CA LEU A 73 17.85 7.00 -21.52
C LEU A 73 17.80 8.54 -21.45
N GLY A 74 18.78 9.18 -20.80
CA GLY A 74 18.84 10.64 -20.66
C GLY A 74 18.33 11.17 -19.32
N TRP A 75 18.22 10.32 -18.30
CA TRP A 75 17.85 10.76 -16.96
C TRP A 75 18.95 11.61 -16.34
N ASP A 76 18.54 12.75 -15.80
CA ASP A 76 19.34 13.74 -15.11
C ASP A 76 18.69 14.03 -13.74
N ASN A 77 19.41 13.68 -12.68
CA ASN A 77 18.91 13.83 -11.31
C ASN A 77 18.62 15.30 -10.93
N SER A 78 19.31 16.26 -11.57
CA SER A 78 19.14 17.68 -11.30
C SER A 78 17.88 18.24 -11.94
N LYS A 79 17.40 17.59 -13.01
CA LYS A 79 16.19 17.97 -13.75
C LYS A 79 14.94 17.28 -13.24
N GLY A 80 15.08 16.16 -12.54
CA GLY A 80 13.93 15.36 -12.09
C GLY A 80 13.14 14.75 -13.25
N ASN A 81 13.79 14.53 -14.40
CA ASN A 81 13.16 14.17 -15.67
C ASN A 81 12.95 12.65 -15.88
N LEU A 82 12.93 11.84 -14.81
CA LEU A 82 12.92 10.37 -14.96
C LEU A 82 11.74 9.90 -15.84
N TRP A 83 10.53 10.34 -15.54
CA TRP A 83 9.35 9.92 -16.30
C TRP A 83 9.24 10.60 -17.68
N GLU A 84 10.07 11.59 -17.99
CA GLU A 84 10.16 12.13 -19.35
C GLU A 84 10.95 11.19 -20.27
N VAL A 85 11.90 10.45 -19.72
CA VAL A 85 12.80 9.56 -20.47
C VAL A 85 12.52 8.07 -20.25
N ALA A 86 11.81 7.74 -19.17
CA ALA A 86 11.52 6.39 -18.69
C ALA A 86 10.15 6.38 -18.02
N ASP A 87 9.09 6.54 -18.82
CA ASP A 87 7.71 6.66 -18.34
C ASP A 87 7.29 5.46 -17.48
N GLN A 88 6.68 5.75 -16.33
CA GLN A 88 6.23 4.77 -15.32
C GLN A 88 7.31 3.84 -14.73
N LEU A 89 8.59 4.09 -15.01
CA LEU A 89 9.69 3.31 -14.45
C LEU A 89 10.22 3.95 -13.16
N SER A 90 10.75 3.08 -12.30
CA SER A 90 11.41 3.43 -11.03
C SER A 90 12.88 3.01 -11.06
N ILE A 91 13.73 3.71 -10.30
CA ILE A 91 15.15 3.35 -10.21
C ILE A 91 15.36 2.35 -9.06
N GLY A 92 15.99 1.20 -9.33
CA GLY A 92 16.30 0.18 -8.33
C GLY A 92 17.25 -0.91 -8.84
N GLY A 93 17.66 -1.81 -7.95
CA GLY A 93 18.47 -2.99 -8.29
C GLY A 93 19.99 -2.79 -8.24
N VAL A 94 20.46 -1.57 -7.95
CA VAL A 94 21.88 -1.31 -7.68
C VAL A 94 22.24 -1.59 -6.22
N ARG A 95 23.48 -2.02 -5.97
CA ARG A 95 23.97 -2.32 -4.62
C ARG A 95 23.92 -1.07 -3.74
N PHE A 96 23.34 -1.20 -2.55
CA PHE A 96 23.35 -0.14 -1.53
C PHE A 96 24.67 -0.18 -0.73
N GLY A 97 25.30 0.98 -0.53
CA GLY A 97 26.48 1.17 0.32
C GLY A 97 27.65 1.87 -0.36
#